data_AF-Q4FAT8-F1
#
_entry.id   AF-Q4FAT8-F1
#
_cell.length_a   1.000
_cell.length_b   1.000
_cell.length_c   1.000
_cell.angle_alpha   90.00
_cell.angle_beta   90.00
_cell.angle_gamma   90.00
#
_symmetry.space_group_name_H-M   'P 1'
#
loop_
_entity.id
_entity.type
_entity.pdbx_description
1 polymer ?
#
loop_
_entity_poly.entity_id
_entity_poly.type
_entity_poly.pdbx_seq_one_letter_code
_entity_poly.pdbx_strand_id
1 'polypeptide(L)' 'QVFDQACKGVYDRALFKKLDRVCDDCYNLYRKPYVAASCRENCYSNLVFRQCLDDLLLVDVVDEYV' A
#
# COMPACT_ATOMS: atom_id res chain seq x y z
N GLN A 1 -7.84 5.06 19.25
CA GLN A 1 -6.76 4.62 18.33
C GLN A 1 -7.17 3.24 17.86
N VAL A 2 -7.52 3.09 16.58
CA VAL A 2 -7.87 1.78 16.01
C VAL A 2 -6.53 1.09 15.76
N PHE A 3 -6.15 0.19 16.66
CA PHE A 3 -5.08 -0.75 16.41
C PHE A 3 -5.62 -1.73 15.37
N ASP A 4 -5.29 -1.51 14.10
CA ASP A 4 -5.54 -2.53 13.09
C ASP A 4 -4.68 -3.75 13.45
N GLN A 5 -5.33 -4.85 13.83
CA GLN A 5 -4.64 -6.08 14.21
C GLN A 5 -3.74 -6.62 13.09
N ALA A 6 -3.97 -6.21 11.84
CA ALA A 6 -3.12 -6.57 10.71
C ALA A 6 -1.75 -5.89 10.73
N CYS A 7 -1.64 -4.69 11.30
CA CYS A 7 -0.40 -3.91 11.33
C CYS A 7 0.20 -3.88 12.74
N LYS A 8 1.25 -4.68 12.97
CA LYS A 8 2.00 -4.69 14.24
C LYS A 8 3.14 -3.66 14.19
N GLY A 9 3.34 -2.89 15.25
CA GLY A 9 4.48 -1.96 15.38
C GLY A 9 4.11 -0.53 15.78
N VAL A 10 5.04 0.40 15.57
CA VAL A 10 4.80 1.84 15.78
C VAL A 10 3.97 2.37 14.63
N TYR A 11 2.84 3.01 14.96
CA TYR A 11 1.96 3.60 13.97
C TYR A 11 2.50 4.95 13.46
N ASP A 12 3.29 4.92 12.40
CA ASP A 12 3.77 6.12 11.70
C ASP A 12 2.74 6.60 10.66
N ARG A 13 2.00 7.66 11.01
CA ARG A 13 0.98 8.27 10.14
C ARG A 13 1.53 8.76 8.80
N ALA A 14 2.79 9.19 8.75
CA ALA A 14 3.37 9.70 7.51
C ALA A 14 3.66 8.54 6.55
N LEU A 15 4.16 7.42 7.07
CA LEU A 15 4.38 6.20 6.29
C LEU A 15 3.06 5.65 5.73
N PHE A 16 2.03 5.51 6.57
CA PHE A 16 0.72 5.02 6.13
C PHE A 16 0.11 5.87 5.02
N LYS A 17 0.27 7.20 5.07
CA LYS A 17 -0.18 8.09 3.98
C LYS A 17 0.56 7.84 2.66
N LYS A 18 1.84 7.49 2.70
CA LYS A 18 2.59 7.13 1.48
C LYS A 18 2.08 5.79 0.93
N LEU A 19 1.92 4.79 1.80
CA LEU A 19 1.39 3.46 1.45
C LEU A 19 -0.03 3.55 0.84
N ASP A 20 -0.92 4.34 1.45
CA ASP A 20 -2.27 4.58 0.95
C ASP A 20 -2.28 5.19 -0.47
N ARG A 21 -1.37 6.14 -0.75
CA ARG A 21 -1.26 6.75 -2.08
C ARG A 21 -0.94 5.73 -3.16
N VAL A 22 -0.02 4.79 -2.89
CA VAL A 22 0.30 3.71 -3.85
C VAL A 22 -0.97 2.94 -4.22
N CYS A 23 -1.79 2.58 -3.23
CA CYS A 23 -3.03 1.86 -3.47
C CYS A 23 -4.08 2.68 -4.23
N ASP A 24 -4.18 3.98 -3.94
CA ASP A 24 -5.13 4.87 -4.62
C ASP A 24 -4.71 5.16 -6.08
N ASP A 25 -3.41 5.35 -6.33
CA ASP A 25 -2.86 5.54 -7.68
C ASP A 25 -3.00 4.25 -8.50
N CYS A 26 -2.76 3.09 -7.88
CA CYS A 26 -2.97 1.80 -8.51
C CYS A 26 -4.45 1.53 -8.82
N TYR A 27 -5.37 1.93 -7.94
CA TYR A 27 -6.79 1.93 -8.24
C TYR A 27 -7.12 2.83 -9.44
N ASN A 28 -6.52 4.01 -9.55
CA ASN A 28 -6.75 4.92 -10.68
C ASN A 28 -6.25 4.33 -12.01
N LEU A 29 -5.18 3.53 -11.98
CA LEU A 29 -4.66 2.79 -13.12
C LEU A 29 -5.63 1.70 -13.59
N TYR A 30 -6.06 0.83 -12.67
CA TYR A 30 -6.88 -0.35 -13.00
C TYR A 30 -8.39 -0.07 -13.06
N ARG A 31 -8.86 0.97 -12.38
CA ARG A 31 -10.28 1.33 -12.16
C ARG A 31 -11.12 0.18 -11.61
N LYS A 32 -10.55 -0.60 -10.68
CA LYS A 32 -11.20 -1.74 -10.03
C LYS A 32 -11.20 -1.55 -8.51
N PRO A 33 -12.37 -1.45 -7.86
CA PRO A 33 -12.43 -1.14 -6.42
C PRO A 33 -11.76 -2.18 -5.53
N TYR A 34 -11.75 -3.45 -5.95
CA TYR A 34 -11.07 -4.51 -5.20
C TYR A 34 -9.55 -4.35 -5.16
N VAL A 35 -8.93 -3.67 -6.15
CA VAL A 35 -7.48 -3.42 -6.16
C VAL A 35 -7.09 -2.56 -4.96
N ALA A 36 -7.84 -1.49 -4.69
CA ALA A 36 -7.58 -0.59 -3.57
C ALA A 36 -7.78 -1.29 -2.21
N ALA A 37 -8.76 -2.20 -2.13
CA ALA A 37 -9.03 -2.98 -0.93
C ALA A 37 -7.91 -4.01 -0.68
N SER A 38 -7.63 -4.87 -1.67
CA SER A 38 -6.62 -5.92 -1.57
C SER A 38 -5.20 -5.37 -1.42
N CYS A 39 -4.92 -4.19 -1.98
CA CYS A 39 -3.63 -3.51 -1.80
C CYS A 39 -3.34 -3.14 -0.33
N ARG A 40 -4.38 -2.76 0.45
CA ARG A 40 -4.25 -2.41 1.88
C ARG A 40 -4.27 -3.61 2.82
N GLU A 41 -4.61 -4.80 2.33
CA GLU A 41 -4.70 -6.01 3.15
C GLU A 41 -3.35 -6.43 3.73
N ASN A 42 -3.39 -7.12 4.87
CA ASN A 42 -2.20 -7.65 5.55
C ASN A 42 -1.10 -6.59 5.73
N CYS A 43 -1.50 -5.37 6.08
CA CYS A 43 -0.59 -4.24 6.27
C CYS A 43 0.29 -3.93 5.05
N TYR A 44 -0.29 -3.91 3.84
CA TYR A 44 0.45 -3.70 2.59
C TYR A 44 1.48 -4.81 2.26
N SER A 45 1.63 -5.82 3.13
CA SER A 45 2.49 -6.98 2.92
C SER A 45 1.74 -8.06 2.13
N ASN A 46 1.37 -7.73 0.90
CA ASN A 46 0.68 -8.61 -0.03
C ASN A 46 1.23 -8.45 -1.46
N LEU A 47 0.87 -9.37 -2.36
CA LEU A 47 1.36 -9.34 -3.75
C LEU A 47 0.79 -8.16 -4.54
N VAL A 48 -0.46 -7.76 -4.27
CA VAL A 48 -1.13 -6.66 -4.99
C VAL A 48 -0.36 -5.36 -4.78
N PHE A 49 0.06 -5.06 -3.55
CA PHE A 49 0.85 -3.89 -3.24
C PHE A 49 2.20 -3.87 -3.98
N ARG A 50 2.92 -5.00 -4.01
CA ARG A 50 4.18 -5.12 -4.77
C ARG A 50 3.96 -4.90 -6.27
N GLN A 51 2.92 -5.50 -6.82
CA GLN A 51 2.59 -5.34 -8.22
C GLN A 51 2.19 -3.89 -8.56
N CYS A 52 1.47 -3.22 -7.66
CA CYS A 52 1.18 -1.79 -7.79
C CYS A 52 2.45 -0.93 -7.80
N LEU A 53 3.48 -1.26 -7.01
CA LEU A 53 4.77 -0.57 -7.06
C LEU A 53 5.47 -0.76 -8.41
N ASP A 54 5.43 -1.98 -8.95
CA ASP A 54 6.00 -2.29 -10.27
C ASP A 54 5.26 -1.52 -11.39
N ASP A 55 3.92 -1.58 -11.41
CA ASP A 55 3.09 -0.98 -12.45
C ASP A 55 3.10 0.56 -12.42
N LEU A 56 3.26 1.14 -11.23
CA LEU A 56 3.43 2.59 -11.04
C LEU A 56 4.88 3.06 -11.26
N LEU A 57 5.80 2.14 -11.60
CA LEU A 57 7.22 2.42 -11.79
C LEU A 57 7.88 3.05 -10.55
N LEU A 58 7.47 2.58 -9.37
CA LEU A 58 7.97 3.02 -8.06
C LEU A 58 9.03 2.06 -7.49
N VAL A 59 9.52 1.11 -8.28
CA VAL A 59 10.48 0.07 -7.84
C VAL A 59 11.77 0.68 -7.28
N ASP A 60 12.23 1.79 -7.86
CA ASP A 60 13.46 2.47 -7.46
C ASP A 60 13.35 3.19 -6.09
N VAL A 61 12.13 3.36 -5.57
CA VAL A 61 11.87 3.99 -4.26
C VAL A 61 11.31 2.99 -3.24
N VAL A 62 11.31 1.69 -3.56
CA VAL A 62 10.79 0.63 -2.67
C VAL A 62 11.50 0.63 -1.32
N ASP A 63 12.80 0.94 -1.30
CA ASP A 63 13.59 1.03 -0.06
C ASP A 63 13.08 2.10 0.92
N GLU A 64 12.27 3.07 0.48
CA GLU A 64 11.59 4.01 1.39
C GLU A 64 10.42 3.39 2.18
N TYR A 65 9.95 2.20 1.77
CA TYR A 65 8.77 1.53 2.30
C TYR A 65 9.10 0.24 3.07
N VAL A 66 10.36 -0.21 3.07
CA VAL A 66 10.84 -1.43 3.74
C VAL A 66 11.36 -1.16 5.14
#